data_AF-A0A9N8ZSA0-F1
#
_entry.id   AF-A0A9N8ZSA0-F1
#
_cell.length_a   1.000
_cell.length_b   1.000
_cell.length_c   1.000
_cell.angle_alpha   90.00
_cell.angle_beta   90.00
_cell.angle_gamma   90.00
#
_symmetry.space_group_name_H-M   'P 1'
#
loop_
_entity.id
_entity.type
_entity.pdbx_description
1 polymer ?
#
loop_
_entity_poly.entity_id
_entity_poly.type
_entity_poly.pdbx_seq_one_letter_code
_entity_poly.pdbx_strand_id
1 'polypeptide(L)'
;MNHESLEQAKPGFTFEPVDIIKELDKIIESNPKTELEFMISLRNTYKKLRDAHTQLIPSCYVDPTNIDCEVTSIDSVPAFDAIKNFANNHSFISRDLGVRLNNALTSISLVDGKPWILGSEFTVRVDFPETDSITYTLNCPNEKVKNVTREWFVTFLAFKEGKKSFYQDVCLSSGNERTKYKESHDIKRLEILPYIYHPKLKDVLSNRISESSATLSKAILVHDAIDVKFYKSIGSDFGIVVLIDEVANFEETLAGFKKLADDSSIKKFINSIILPSNSFNHTLFPDDMNVESDIMKKFITSSFKSKENPFSAFINFETGNPFNSSEEFIGSKKYERGGSQSSYSTKFTLRKLPKQIDLPWDTKNMIILSNGASGSSATLISQCLQEVGQVPTVSVGGFANQTLSFASFPGGLVFDSSSIFGILTEFGISDLPALDSHYAFFDLTFTFGEAYSFKNPDTVLEFDFRPADHRLFYDENNIRDPSLLWVEAANLIN
;
A
#
# COMPACT_ATOMS: atom_id res chain seq x y z
N MET A 1 44.74 -7.45 13.49
CA MET A 1 44.72 -8.24 14.75
C MET A 1 44.79 -7.27 15.92
N ASN A 2 43.69 -7.08 16.64
CA ASN A 2 43.65 -7.07 18.11
C ASN A 2 42.19 -7.00 18.60
N HIS A 3 41.98 -7.47 19.82
CA HIS A 3 40.68 -7.75 20.41
C HIS A 3 40.01 -6.50 21.00
N GLU A 4 38.76 -6.18 20.60
CA GLU A 4 37.75 -5.50 21.45
C GLU A 4 36.30 -5.98 21.20
N SER A 5 36.10 -7.12 20.51
CA SER A 5 34.76 -7.69 20.26
C SER A 5 34.20 -8.47 21.45
N LEU A 6 33.85 -7.77 22.55
CA LEU A 6 33.35 -8.38 23.80
C LEU A 6 32.15 -7.67 24.45
N GLU A 7 31.33 -6.91 23.69
CA GLU A 7 29.95 -6.67 24.16
C GLU A 7 29.12 -7.96 24.03
N GLN A 8 28.51 -8.38 25.14
CA GLN A 8 27.46 -9.40 25.09
C GLN A 8 26.17 -8.76 24.58
N ALA A 9 25.62 -9.30 23.50
CA ALA A 9 24.40 -8.76 22.89
C ALA A 9 23.23 -8.75 23.89
N LYS A 10 22.43 -7.67 23.85
CA LYS A 10 21.23 -7.54 24.72
C LYS A 10 20.28 -8.72 24.49
N PRO A 11 19.71 -9.34 25.54
CA PRO A 11 18.79 -10.46 25.40
C PRO A 11 17.67 -10.15 24.41
N GLY A 12 17.58 -10.93 23.33
CA GLY A 12 16.63 -10.73 22.23
C GLY A 12 17.25 -10.24 20.91
N PHE A 13 18.49 -9.75 20.91
CA PHE A 13 19.19 -9.31 19.68
C PHE A 13 20.42 -10.17 19.38
N THR A 14 20.61 -10.53 18.11
CA THR A 14 21.79 -11.26 17.60
C THR A 14 22.37 -10.52 16.41
N PHE A 15 23.40 -9.70 16.65
CA PHE A 15 24.15 -9.00 15.61
C PHE A 15 25.38 -9.85 15.21
N GLU A 16 25.14 -10.98 14.55
CA GLU A 16 26.24 -11.69 13.86
C GLU A 16 26.59 -10.91 12.58
N PRO A 17 27.85 -10.45 12.39
CA PRO A 17 28.24 -9.74 11.17
C PRO A 17 28.21 -10.71 9.98
N VAL A 18 27.33 -10.43 9.02
CA VAL A 18 27.12 -11.27 7.84
C VAL A 18 28.15 -10.94 6.77
N ASP A 19 29.21 -11.73 6.69
CA ASP A 19 30.13 -11.75 5.55
C ASP A 19 29.39 -12.32 4.33
N ILE A 20 28.65 -11.45 3.62
CA ILE A 20 27.76 -11.82 2.53
C ILE A 20 28.51 -12.53 1.39
N ILE A 21 29.78 -12.20 1.16
CA ILE A 21 30.61 -12.86 0.14
C ILE A 21 30.88 -14.30 0.58
N LYS A 22 31.38 -14.51 1.80
CA LYS A 22 31.64 -15.85 2.35
C LYS A 22 30.38 -16.70 2.51
N GLU A 23 29.24 -16.09 2.81
CA GLU A 23 27.96 -16.80 2.83
C GLU A 23 27.43 -17.15 1.43
N LEU A 24 27.74 -16.35 0.40
CA LEU A 24 27.47 -16.69 -1.00
C LEU A 24 28.44 -17.75 -1.55
N ASP A 25 29.71 -17.69 -1.17
CA ASP A 25 30.72 -18.69 -1.52
C ASP A 25 30.37 -20.04 -0.91
N LYS A 26 29.94 -20.11 0.36
CA LYS A 26 29.39 -21.34 0.97
C LYS A 26 28.25 -21.96 0.17
N ILE A 27 27.36 -21.15 -0.41
CA ILE A 27 26.27 -21.66 -1.26
C ILE A 27 26.85 -22.30 -2.53
N ILE A 28 27.86 -21.68 -3.14
CA ILE A 28 28.53 -22.21 -4.34
C ILE A 28 29.31 -23.50 -4.00
N GLU A 29 30.06 -23.51 -2.90
CA GLU A 29 30.81 -24.67 -2.38
C GLU A 29 29.90 -25.82 -1.96
N SER A 30 28.69 -25.55 -1.48
CA SER A 30 27.71 -26.59 -1.12
C SER A 30 27.21 -27.40 -2.32
N ASN A 31 27.45 -26.92 -3.54
CA ASN A 31 27.06 -27.55 -4.81
C ASN A 31 25.60 -28.08 -4.81
N PRO A 32 24.61 -27.18 -4.61
CA PRO A 32 23.21 -27.55 -4.46
C PRO A 32 22.69 -28.28 -5.70
N LYS A 33 21.98 -29.39 -5.47
CA LYS A 33 21.54 -30.34 -6.49
C LYS A 33 20.24 -29.93 -7.16
N THR A 34 19.53 -28.98 -6.56
CA THR A 34 18.28 -28.41 -7.07
C THR A 34 18.33 -26.88 -6.98
N GLU A 35 17.57 -26.21 -7.85
CA GLU A 35 17.39 -24.76 -7.78
C GLU A 35 16.75 -24.34 -6.43
N LEU A 36 15.88 -25.19 -5.87
CA LEU A 36 15.35 -25.04 -4.52
C LEU A 36 16.44 -25.02 -3.44
N GLU A 37 17.38 -25.97 -3.43
CA GLU A 37 18.50 -26.00 -2.48
C GLU A 37 19.36 -24.73 -2.58
N PHE A 38 19.63 -24.26 -3.81
CA PHE A 38 20.34 -23.01 -4.05
C PHE A 38 19.57 -21.80 -3.49
N MET A 39 18.28 -21.71 -3.77
CA MET A 39 17.43 -20.57 -3.40
C MET A 39 17.06 -20.54 -1.91
N ILE A 40 16.88 -21.69 -1.25
CA ILE A 40 16.74 -21.79 0.21
C ILE A 40 18.04 -21.34 0.90
N SER A 41 19.20 -21.75 0.37
CA SER A 41 20.48 -21.35 0.95
C SER A 41 20.73 -19.85 0.76
N LEU A 42 20.39 -19.29 -0.42
CA LEU A 42 20.40 -17.85 -0.69
C LEU A 42 19.45 -17.07 0.25
N ARG A 43 18.23 -17.59 0.48
CA ARG A 43 17.25 -17.06 1.44
C ARG A 43 17.79 -17.03 2.87
N ASN A 44 18.39 -18.13 3.31
CA ASN A 44 18.96 -18.23 4.65
C ASN A 44 20.20 -17.34 4.83
N THR A 45 20.90 -17.02 3.74
CA THR A 45 21.97 -16.02 3.71
C THR A 45 21.43 -14.59 3.80
N TYR A 46 20.49 -14.18 2.92
CA TYR A 46 20.02 -12.79 2.94
C TYR A 46 19.09 -12.48 4.13
N LYS A 47 18.29 -13.43 4.65
CA LYS A 47 17.47 -13.18 5.85
C LYS A 47 18.30 -12.98 7.14
N LYS A 48 19.62 -13.22 7.11
CA LYS A 48 20.54 -12.78 8.18
C LYS A 48 20.82 -11.26 8.14
N LEU A 49 20.64 -10.61 6.98
CA LEU A 49 20.82 -9.16 6.81
C LEU A 49 19.69 -8.34 7.46
N ARG A 50 18.55 -8.98 7.77
CA ARG A 50 17.38 -8.39 8.49
C ARG A 50 16.71 -7.18 7.80
N ASP A 51 16.89 -7.04 6.50
CA ASP A 51 16.23 -6.02 5.67
C ASP A 51 14.91 -6.53 5.03
N ALA A 52 14.00 -5.59 4.75
CA ALA A 52 12.68 -5.80 4.14
C ALA A 52 12.62 -5.43 2.64
N HIS A 53 13.64 -4.76 2.09
CA HIS A 53 13.71 -4.36 0.68
C HIS A 53 14.39 -5.43 -0.20
N THR A 54 15.16 -6.32 0.41
CA THR A 54 15.71 -7.53 -0.20
C THR A 54 14.60 -8.57 -0.40
N GLN A 55 13.78 -8.36 -1.42
CA GLN A 55 12.58 -9.16 -1.72
C GLN A 55 12.79 -10.17 -2.86
N LEU A 56 11.89 -11.15 -2.95
CA LEU A 56 11.82 -12.10 -4.05
C LEU A 56 10.37 -12.46 -4.35
N ILE A 57 9.94 -12.31 -5.61
CA ILE A 57 8.51 -12.32 -5.97
C ILE A 57 8.19 -13.57 -6.82
N PRO A 58 7.46 -14.58 -6.31
CA PRO A 58 7.01 -15.72 -7.12
C PRO A 58 5.80 -15.40 -8.00
N SER A 59 5.57 -16.21 -9.03
CA SER A 59 4.40 -16.14 -9.90
C SER A 59 3.82 -17.54 -10.20
N CYS A 60 2.51 -17.59 -10.45
CA CYS A 60 1.80 -18.82 -10.81
C CYS A 60 1.18 -18.75 -12.21
N TYR A 61 1.05 -19.92 -12.85
CA TYR A 61 0.38 -20.13 -14.13
C TYR A 61 -1.11 -20.46 -13.96
N VAL A 62 -1.96 -19.91 -14.83
CA VAL A 62 -3.38 -20.26 -14.93
C VAL A 62 -3.54 -21.34 -16.00
N ASP A 63 -4.13 -22.47 -15.60
CA ASP A 63 -4.41 -23.61 -16.48
C ASP A 63 -5.88 -23.52 -16.93
N PRO A 64 -6.17 -23.37 -18.24
CA PRO A 64 -7.53 -23.19 -18.72
C PRO A 64 -8.43 -24.41 -18.50
N THR A 65 -7.87 -25.59 -18.20
CA THR A 65 -8.65 -26.79 -17.82
C THR A 65 -9.16 -26.74 -16.37
N ASN A 66 -8.84 -25.68 -15.62
CA ASN A 66 -9.31 -25.42 -14.26
C ASN A 66 -10.28 -24.23 -14.17
N ILE A 67 -10.74 -23.69 -15.31
CA ILE A 67 -11.77 -22.64 -15.33
C ILE A 67 -13.06 -23.18 -14.72
N ASP A 68 -13.68 -22.36 -13.86
CA ASP A 68 -14.92 -22.63 -13.13
C ASP A 68 -14.88 -23.92 -12.25
N CYS A 69 -13.68 -24.36 -11.84
CA CYS A 69 -13.49 -25.36 -10.79
C CYS A 69 -13.44 -24.73 -9.39
N GLU A 70 -14.16 -25.31 -8.44
CA GLU A 70 -14.07 -25.00 -7.01
C GLU A 70 -12.77 -25.57 -6.41
N VAL A 71 -12.04 -24.77 -5.63
CA VAL A 71 -10.90 -25.24 -4.83
C VAL A 71 -11.43 -25.70 -3.46
N THR A 72 -11.49 -27.01 -3.21
CA THR A 72 -12.07 -27.56 -1.96
C THR A 72 -11.03 -27.66 -0.84
N SER A 73 -9.79 -28.01 -1.18
CA SER A 73 -8.67 -28.06 -0.23
C SER A 73 -7.34 -27.65 -0.86
N ILE A 74 -6.43 -27.19 0.00
CA ILE A 74 -5.06 -26.82 -0.31
C ILE A 74 -4.16 -27.55 0.69
N ASP A 75 -3.22 -28.35 0.19
CA ASP A 75 -2.31 -29.20 0.98
C ASP A 75 -3.04 -30.04 2.05
N SER A 76 -4.20 -30.58 1.66
CA SER A 76 -5.16 -31.34 2.48
C SER A 76 -5.89 -30.56 3.60
N VAL A 77 -5.67 -29.25 3.72
CA VAL A 77 -6.44 -28.34 4.59
C VAL A 77 -7.63 -27.77 3.80
N PRO A 78 -8.83 -27.57 4.38
CA PRO A 78 -9.93 -26.88 3.69
C PRO A 78 -9.48 -25.54 3.12
N ALA A 79 -9.79 -25.27 1.84
CA ALA A 79 -9.14 -24.19 1.09
C ALA A 79 -9.32 -22.82 1.74
N PHE A 80 -10.52 -22.55 2.27
CA PHE A 80 -10.82 -21.30 2.97
C PHE A 80 -10.00 -21.13 4.27
N ASP A 81 -9.77 -22.20 5.03
CA ASP A 81 -8.94 -22.16 6.24
C ASP A 81 -7.45 -21.97 5.89
N ALA A 82 -6.96 -22.59 4.81
CA ALA A 82 -5.60 -22.38 4.32
C ALA A 82 -5.36 -20.90 3.93
N ILE A 83 -6.27 -20.31 3.14
CA ILE A 83 -6.18 -18.90 2.72
C ILE A 83 -6.36 -17.94 3.90
N LYS A 84 -7.27 -18.24 4.83
CA LYS A 84 -7.46 -17.48 6.09
C LYS A 84 -6.21 -17.50 6.98
N ASN A 85 -5.56 -18.65 7.12
CA ASN A 85 -4.32 -18.78 7.89
C ASN A 85 -3.17 -18.01 7.22
N PHE A 86 -3.07 -18.06 5.89
CA PHE A 86 -2.13 -17.21 5.14
C PHE A 86 -2.41 -15.71 5.39
N ALA A 87 -3.66 -15.28 5.20
CA ALA A 87 -4.08 -13.89 5.43
C ALA A 87 -3.77 -13.40 6.86
N ASN A 88 -3.87 -14.28 7.87
CA ASN A 88 -3.54 -13.91 9.24
C ASN A 88 -2.04 -13.73 9.49
N ASN A 89 -1.17 -14.43 8.76
CA ASN A 89 0.24 -14.59 9.09
C ASN A 89 1.21 -13.91 8.10
N HIS A 90 0.79 -13.69 6.85
CA HIS A 90 1.64 -13.22 5.74
C HIS A 90 1.08 -12.02 4.97
N SER A 91 -0.19 -11.64 5.20
CA SER A 91 -0.73 -10.39 4.69
C SER A 91 -0.59 -9.30 5.77
N PHE A 92 -0.11 -8.13 5.36
CA PHE A 92 0.24 -7.03 6.27
C PHE A 92 -0.54 -5.72 6.00
N ILE A 93 -1.39 -5.71 4.96
CA ILE A 93 -2.09 -4.51 4.48
C ILE A 93 -3.16 -3.95 5.44
N SER A 94 -3.52 -4.68 6.50
CA SER A 94 -4.56 -4.26 7.44
C SER A 94 -4.47 -4.93 8.80
N ARG A 95 -5.02 -4.29 9.84
CA ARG A 95 -5.29 -4.92 11.13
C ARG A 95 -6.50 -5.86 11.08
N ASP A 96 -7.43 -5.60 10.16
CA ASP A 96 -8.62 -6.41 9.95
C ASP A 96 -8.27 -7.69 9.16
N LEU A 97 -8.60 -8.86 9.72
CA LEU A 97 -8.35 -10.16 9.08
C LEU A 97 -9.20 -10.36 7.81
N GLY A 98 -10.39 -9.77 7.73
CA GLY A 98 -11.23 -9.83 6.54
C GLY A 98 -10.65 -9.01 5.39
N VAL A 99 -9.96 -7.89 5.68
CA VAL A 99 -9.32 -7.07 4.63
C VAL A 99 -8.10 -7.82 4.10
N ARG A 100 -7.35 -8.45 5.00
CA ARG A 100 -6.27 -9.36 4.65
C ARG A 100 -6.74 -10.60 3.88
N LEU A 101 -7.94 -11.11 4.15
CA LEU A 101 -8.57 -12.17 3.33
C LEU A 101 -8.86 -11.66 1.91
N ASN A 102 -9.45 -10.47 1.77
CA ASN A 102 -9.69 -9.84 0.47
C ASN A 102 -8.39 -9.62 -0.32
N ASN A 103 -7.26 -9.32 0.35
CA ASN A 103 -5.96 -9.07 -0.30
C ASN A 103 -5.17 -10.36 -0.59
N ALA A 104 -5.36 -11.41 0.22
CA ALA A 104 -4.86 -12.76 -0.07
C ALA A 104 -5.54 -13.36 -1.32
N LEU A 105 -6.84 -13.09 -1.48
CA LEU A 105 -7.62 -13.41 -2.66
C LEU A 105 -7.37 -12.42 -3.80
N THR A 106 -7.74 -12.81 -5.02
CA THR A 106 -7.71 -11.94 -6.20
C THR A 106 -8.87 -10.96 -6.16
N SER A 107 -8.60 -9.66 -6.27
CA SER A 107 -9.60 -8.62 -6.51
C SER A 107 -9.34 -7.91 -7.85
N ILE A 108 -10.40 -7.47 -8.52
CA ILE A 108 -10.28 -6.70 -9.76
C ILE A 108 -10.38 -5.20 -9.42
N SER A 109 -9.28 -4.50 -9.71
CA SER A 109 -9.18 -3.04 -9.68
C SER A 109 -9.08 -2.50 -11.11
N LEU A 110 -8.86 -1.19 -11.26
CA LEU A 110 -8.71 -0.52 -12.54
C LEU A 110 -7.38 0.23 -12.62
N VAL A 111 -6.56 -0.09 -13.61
CA VAL A 111 -5.31 0.61 -13.95
C VAL A 111 -5.38 1.00 -15.43
N ASP A 112 -5.06 2.25 -15.78
CA ASP A 112 -5.25 2.81 -17.13
C ASP A 112 -6.67 2.60 -17.73
N GLY A 113 -7.68 2.53 -16.85
CA GLY A 113 -9.08 2.30 -17.22
C GLY A 113 -9.40 0.87 -17.67
N LYS A 114 -8.42 -0.04 -17.55
CA LYS A 114 -8.55 -1.48 -17.81
C LYS A 114 -8.62 -2.25 -16.50
N PRO A 115 -9.23 -3.45 -16.47
CA PRO A 115 -9.11 -4.35 -15.35
C PRO A 115 -7.65 -4.67 -15.03
N TRP A 116 -7.33 -4.65 -13.74
CA TRP A 116 -6.04 -5.08 -13.22
C TRP A 116 -6.24 -5.92 -11.96
N ILE A 117 -5.35 -6.88 -11.73
CA ILE A 117 -5.40 -7.75 -10.56
C ILE A 117 -4.66 -7.07 -9.41
N LEU A 118 -5.38 -6.75 -8.33
CA LEU A 118 -4.82 -6.31 -7.05
C LEU A 118 -5.15 -7.31 -5.94
N GLY A 119 -4.28 -7.36 -4.93
CA GLY A 119 -4.24 -8.46 -3.96
C GLY A 119 -3.58 -9.69 -4.58
N SER A 120 -4.26 -10.83 -4.55
CA SER A 120 -3.74 -12.14 -4.96
C SER A 120 -2.51 -12.61 -4.14
N GLU A 121 -2.25 -12.03 -2.96
CA GLU A 121 -1.02 -12.27 -2.18
C GLU A 121 -0.80 -13.77 -1.88
N PHE A 122 -1.87 -14.57 -1.78
CA PHE A 122 -1.75 -16.02 -1.58
C PHE A 122 -0.94 -16.71 -2.69
N THR A 123 -1.06 -16.18 -3.93
CA THR A 123 -0.48 -16.73 -5.18
C THR A 123 0.66 -15.92 -5.78
N VAL A 124 0.77 -14.64 -5.43
CA VAL A 124 1.86 -13.74 -5.83
C VAL A 124 2.39 -13.10 -4.55
N ARG A 125 3.38 -13.76 -3.94
CA ARG A 125 3.92 -13.38 -2.63
C ARG A 125 5.10 -12.43 -2.79
N VAL A 126 5.36 -11.59 -1.79
CA VAL A 126 6.67 -10.94 -1.58
C VAL A 126 7.58 -11.74 -0.65
N ASP A 127 7.01 -12.75 0.02
CA ASP A 127 7.72 -13.68 0.89
C ASP A 127 7.90 -15.05 0.21
N PHE A 128 8.90 -15.80 0.64
CA PHE A 128 9.10 -17.17 0.17
C PHE A 128 7.99 -18.09 0.71
N PRO A 129 7.49 -19.04 -0.09
CA PRO A 129 6.58 -20.08 0.37
C PRO A 129 7.23 -21.02 1.38
N GLU A 130 6.39 -21.75 2.11
CA GLU A 130 6.75 -22.73 3.13
C GLU A 130 7.31 -24.03 2.52
N THR A 131 6.95 -24.29 1.26
CA THR A 131 7.20 -25.51 0.48
C THR A 131 7.67 -25.16 -0.93
N ASP A 132 8.22 -26.14 -1.65
CA ASP A 132 8.60 -26.02 -3.07
C ASP A 132 7.40 -25.99 -4.03
N SER A 133 6.28 -26.54 -3.56
CA SER A 133 5.07 -26.78 -4.31
C SER A 133 3.83 -26.73 -3.42
N ILE A 134 2.67 -26.50 -4.04
CA ILE A 134 1.37 -26.34 -3.39
C ILE A 134 0.35 -27.21 -4.14
N THR A 135 -0.44 -28.01 -3.42
CA THR A 135 -1.39 -28.97 -3.99
C THR A 135 -2.84 -28.55 -3.76
N TYR A 136 -3.54 -28.26 -4.85
CA TYR A 136 -4.96 -27.93 -4.85
C TYR A 136 -5.79 -29.17 -5.13
N THR A 137 -6.86 -29.40 -4.37
CA THR A 137 -7.93 -30.34 -4.75
C THR A 137 -9.06 -29.55 -5.39
N LEU A 138 -9.37 -29.89 -6.64
CA LEU A 138 -10.34 -29.18 -7.47
C LEU A 138 -11.60 -30.04 -7.69
N ASN A 139 -12.76 -29.42 -7.52
CA ASN A 139 -14.07 -29.95 -7.85
C ASN A 139 -14.62 -29.19 -9.07
N CYS A 140 -14.74 -29.86 -10.22
CA CYS A 140 -15.03 -29.21 -11.50
C CYS A 140 -16.38 -29.67 -12.06
N PRO A 141 -17.23 -28.79 -12.64
CA PRO A 141 -18.61 -29.11 -13.02
C PRO A 141 -18.84 -30.32 -13.93
N ASN A 142 -17.82 -30.80 -14.65
CA ASN A 142 -17.90 -31.91 -15.60
C ASN A 142 -16.83 -33.00 -15.40
N GLU A 143 -16.03 -32.95 -14.33
CA GLU A 143 -14.94 -33.90 -14.08
C GLU A 143 -15.03 -34.56 -12.70
N LYS A 144 -14.23 -35.60 -12.47
CA LYS A 144 -13.99 -36.10 -11.11
C LYS A 144 -13.07 -35.13 -10.37
N VAL A 145 -13.22 -35.08 -9.04
CA VAL A 145 -12.30 -34.37 -8.14
C VAL A 145 -10.85 -34.71 -8.50
N LYS A 146 -10.06 -33.67 -8.81
CA LYS A 146 -8.67 -33.80 -9.30
C LYS A 146 -7.70 -33.07 -8.38
N ASN A 147 -6.59 -33.73 -8.05
CA ASN A 147 -5.49 -33.11 -7.31
C ASN A 147 -4.47 -32.51 -8.28
N VAL A 148 -4.09 -31.26 -8.05
CA VAL A 148 -3.27 -30.44 -8.94
C VAL A 148 -2.16 -29.80 -8.12
N THR A 149 -0.98 -30.40 -8.17
CA THR A 149 0.25 -29.81 -7.60
C THR A 149 0.81 -28.77 -8.56
N ARG A 150 1.29 -27.65 -8.01
CA ARG A 150 1.98 -26.56 -8.72
C ARG A 150 3.27 -26.21 -7.99
N GLU A 151 4.37 -26.11 -8.73
CA GLU A 151 5.66 -25.61 -8.25
C GLU A 151 5.62 -24.07 -8.14
N TRP A 152 6.37 -23.49 -7.21
CA TRP A 152 6.51 -22.04 -7.08
C TRP A 152 7.60 -21.49 -8.00
N PHE A 153 7.23 -20.68 -9.00
CA PHE A 153 8.20 -20.07 -9.93
C PHE A 153 8.65 -18.71 -9.43
N VAL A 154 9.94 -18.55 -9.15
CA VAL A 154 10.55 -17.28 -8.78
C VAL A 154 10.63 -16.32 -9.98
N THR A 155 10.34 -15.04 -9.76
CA THR A 155 10.60 -13.95 -10.73
C THR A 155 11.50 -12.89 -10.11
N PHE A 156 12.40 -12.33 -10.94
CA PHE A 156 13.29 -11.23 -10.58
C PHE A 156 12.99 -10.02 -11.48
N LEU A 157 12.82 -8.84 -10.89
CA LEU A 157 12.62 -7.61 -11.65
C LEU A 157 13.96 -7.07 -12.20
N ALA A 158 14.15 -7.29 -13.51
CA ALA A 158 14.94 -6.46 -14.43
C ALA A 158 16.41 -6.12 -14.08
N PHE A 159 17.32 -7.10 -14.22
CA PHE A 159 18.77 -6.82 -14.41
C PHE A 159 19.35 -7.63 -15.59
N LYS A 160 20.44 -7.15 -16.18
CA LYS A 160 21.18 -7.85 -17.25
C LYS A 160 21.90 -9.10 -16.71
N GLU A 161 22.31 -9.98 -17.61
CA GLU A 161 22.70 -11.38 -17.35
C GLU A 161 23.67 -11.63 -16.17
N GLY A 162 23.17 -12.33 -15.16
CA GLY A 162 23.97 -13.10 -14.20
C GLY A 162 24.45 -12.37 -12.94
N LYS A 163 25.12 -13.11 -12.05
CA LYS A 163 25.58 -12.60 -10.73
C LYS A 163 26.55 -11.41 -10.83
N LYS A 164 27.25 -11.26 -11.97
CA LYS A 164 28.35 -10.31 -12.13
C LYS A 164 27.89 -8.90 -12.52
N SER A 165 26.92 -8.78 -13.43
CA SER A 165 26.29 -7.50 -13.80
C SER A 165 25.64 -6.85 -12.58
N PHE A 166 24.77 -7.56 -11.86
CA PHE A 166 24.11 -7.07 -10.64
C PHE A 166 25.11 -6.49 -9.63
N TYR A 167 26.21 -7.20 -9.36
CA TYR A 167 27.25 -6.73 -8.45
C TYR A 167 28.00 -5.50 -8.97
N GLN A 168 28.30 -5.42 -10.26
CA GLN A 168 28.98 -4.26 -10.86
C GLN A 168 28.07 -3.03 -11.02
N ASP A 169 26.84 -3.22 -11.47
CA ASP A 169 25.90 -2.15 -11.84
C ASP A 169 25.16 -1.58 -10.60
N VAL A 170 24.85 -2.41 -9.59
CA VAL A 170 24.06 -2.02 -8.41
C VAL A 170 24.93 -1.87 -7.15
N CYS A 171 25.76 -2.86 -6.83
CA CYS A 171 26.52 -2.89 -5.57
C CYS A 171 27.80 -2.04 -5.61
N LEU A 172 28.47 -1.94 -6.77
CA LEU A 172 29.74 -1.22 -6.93
C LEU A 172 29.61 0.18 -7.57
N SER A 173 28.41 0.60 -8.00
CA SER A 173 28.19 1.89 -8.66
C SER A 173 28.26 3.06 -7.67
N SER A 174 29.48 3.59 -7.51
CA SER A 174 29.76 4.74 -6.63
C SER A 174 28.96 6.00 -7.00
N GLY A 175 28.64 6.82 -5.99
CA GLY A 175 27.54 7.78 -6.04
C GLY A 175 27.52 8.80 -7.19
N ASN A 176 28.65 9.12 -7.81
CA ASN A 176 28.74 10.11 -8.88
C ASN A 176 28.15 9.66 -10.23
N GLU A 177 27.84 8.38 -10.43
CA GLU A 177 27.07 7.94 -11.62
C GLU A 177 25.56 7.85 -11.35
N ARG A 178 25.13 7.79 -10.09
CA ARG A 178 23.71 7.70 -9.70
C ARG A 178 22.92 8.97 -10.02
N THR A 179 23.57 10.14 -10.06
CA THR A 179 22.94 11.42 -10.44
C THR A 179 22.42 11.43 -11.87
N LYS A 180 23.12 10.79 -12.83
CA LYS A 180 22.67 10.68 -14.22
C LYS A 180 21.35 9.90 -14.37
N TYR A 181 21.02 9.02 -13.43
CA TYR A 181 19.74 8.31 -13.39
C TYR A 181 18.64 9.06 -12.63
N LYS A 182 18.97 10.08 -11.81
CA LYS A 182 17.97 10.94 -11.14
C LYS A 182 17.50 12.12 -12.01
N GLU A 183 18.31 12.59 -12.96
CA GLU A 183 17.95 13.77 -13.77
C GLU A 183 17.13 13.47 -15.05
N SER A 184 16.97 12.19 -15.45
CA SER A 184 16.11 11.84 -16.59
C SER A 184 14.62 11.86 -16.23
N HIS A 185 14.07 13.05 -15.98
CA HIS A 185 12.63 13.29 -15.82
C HIS A 185 11.81 12.98 -17.09
N ASP A 186 12.48 12.66 -18.19
CA ASP A 186 11.87 12.16 -19.42
C ASP A 186 11.46 10.67 -19.26
N ILE A 187 10.58 10.38 -18.28
CA ILE A 187 9.85 9.10 -18.18
C ILE A 187 8.75 9.07 -19.25
N LYS A 188 9.16 9.23 -20.52
CA LYS A 188 8.37 8.85 -21.70
C LYS A 188 8.28 7.34 -21.73
N ARG A 189 7.39 6.76 -20.92
CA ARG A 189 7.09 5.33 -20.78
C ARG A 189 8.31 4.43 -20.54
N LEU A 190 8.15 3.46 -19.65
CA LEU A 190 9.00 2.27 -19.69
C LEU A 190 8.68 1.50 -20.98
N GLU A 191 9.29 1.89 -22.11
CA GLU A 191 9.37 1.05 -23.31
C GLU A 191 10.07 -0.23 -22.89
N ILE A 192 9.25 -1.28 -22.76
CA ILE A 192 9.57 -2.59 -22.21
C ILE A 192 10.95 -3.02 -22.71
N LEU A 193 11.98 -2.78 -21.89
CA LEU A 193 13.35 -3.17 -22.21
C LEU A 193 13.32 -4.66 -22.53
N PRO A 194 14.08 -5.13 -23.54
CA PRO A 194 13.94 -6.50 -24.04
C PRO A 194 14.38 -7.50 -22.97
N TYR A 195 13.42 -7.89 -22.12
CA TYR A 195 13.56 -8.89 -21.08
C TYR A 195 14.07 -10.18 -21.73
N ILE A 196 14.98 -10.86 -21.05
CA ILE A 196 15.52 -12.15 -21.51
C ILE A 196 14.47 -13.20 -21.19
N TYR A 197 13.44 -13.26 -22.04
CA TYR A 197 12.30 -14.15 -21.91
C TYR A 197 12.76 -15.61 -21.93
N HIS A 198 12.59 -16.31 -20.80
CA HIS A 198 12.40 -17.75 -20.87
C HIS A 198 11.15 -18.01 -21.74
N PRO A 199 11.20 -18.88 -22.78
CA PRO A 199 10.14 -18.92 -23.80
C PRO A 199 8.72 -19.11 -23.23
N LYS A 200 8.56 -19.98 -22.21
CA LYS A 200 7.26 -20.20 -21.55
C LYS A 200 6.73 -18.97 -20.79
N LEU A 201 7.59 -18.04 -20.35
CA LEU A 201 7.17 -16.85 -19.59
C LEU A 201 6.59 -15.75 -20.48
N LYS A 202 6.93 -15.75 -21.78
CA LYS A 202 6.39 -14.78 -22.75
C LYS A 202 4.88 -14.91 -22.85
N ASP A 203 4.40 -16.12 -23.13
CA ASP A 203 2.97 -16.40 -23.31
C ASP A 203 2.20 -16.17 -21.99
N VAL A 204 2.79 -16.52 -20.84
CA VAL A 204 2.16 -16.34 -19.52
C VAL A 204 1.97 -14.86 -19.15
N LEU A 205 2.94 -14.00 -19.46
CA LEU A 205 2.84 -12.56 -19.17
C LEU A 205 1.99 -11.80 -20.20
N SER A 206 1.99 -12.20 -21.48
CA SER A 206 1.04 -11.65 -22.45
C SER A 206 -0.40 -12.00 -22.10
N ASN A 207 -0.66 -13.25 -21.71
CA ASN A 207 -2.01 -13.73 -21.45
C ASN A 207 -2.59 -13.18 -20.14
N ARG A 208 -1.76 -12.99 -19.09
CA ARG A 208 -2.19 -12.30 -17.85
C ARG A 208 -2.79 -10.91 -18.11
N ILE A 209 -2.37 -10.22 -19.17
CA ILE A 209 -2.83 -8.86 -19.51
C ILE A 209 -3.96 -8.89 -20.57
N SER A 210 -4.04 -9.91 -21.43
CA SER A 210 -5.08 -10.01 -22.47
C SER A 210 -6.32 -10.83 -22.10
N GLU A 211 -6.23 -11.76 -21.13
CA GLU A 211 -7.30 -12.71 -20.80
C GLU A 211 -8.02 -12.38 -19.47
N SER A 212 -7.79 -11.19 -18.88
CA SER A 212 -8.71 -10.66 -17.88
C SER A 212 -10.03 -10.28 -18.56
N SER A 213 -10.96 -11.24 -18.61
CA SER A 213 -12.30 -11.13 -19.21
C SER A 213 -13.23 -10.13 -18.53
N ALA A 214 -12.69 -9.31 -17.64
CA ALA A 214 -13.41 -8.33 -16.88
C ALA A 214 -13.86 -7.16 -17.76
N THR A 215 -15.08 -6.71 -17.51
CA THR A 215 -15.71 -5.62 -18.23
C THR A 215 -16.31 -4.65 -17.22
N LEU A 216 -16.70 -3.47 -17.70
CA LEU A 216 -17.51 -2.52 -16.94
C LEU A 216 -18.88 -2.41 -17.64
N SER A 217 -19.65 -3.50 -17.67
CA SER A 217 -20.88 -3.58 -18.49
C SER A 217 -21.97 -2.59 -18.08
N LYS A 218 -21.81 -1.95 -16.91
CA LYS A 218 -22.70 -0.93 -16.35
C LYS A 218 -22.08 0.46 -16.29
N ALA A 219 -20.91 0.72 -16.89
CA ALA A 219 -20.26 2.03 -16.80
C ALA A 219 -19.47 2.46 -18.06
N ILE A 220 -19.44 3.76 -18.32
CA ILE A 220 -18.67 4.41 -19.40
C ILE A 220 -17.72 5.44 -18.80
N LEU A 221 -16.45 5.44 -19.21
CA LEU A 221 -15.45 6.43 -18.82
C LEU A 221 -15.81 7.82 -19.40
N VAL A 222 -15.96 8.81 -18.51
CA VAL A 222 -16.28 10.22 -18.81
C VAL A 222 -15.01 11.08 -18.77
N HIS A 223 -14.09 10.78 -17.86
CA HIS A 223 -12.80 11.45 -17.76
C HIS A 223 -11.76 10.57 -17.08
N ASP A 224 -10.50 10.84 -17.39
CA ASP A 224 -9.32 10.15 -16.89
C ASP A 224 -8.31 11.23 -16.49
N ALA A 225 -8.05 11.33 -15.19
CA ALA A 225 -7.12 12.27 -14.57
C ALA A 225 -5.89 11.54 -14.01
N ILE A 226 -5.48 10.43 -14.66
CA ILE A 226 -4.40 9.52 -14.27
C ILE A 226 -4.73 8.77 -12.97
N ASP A 227 -4.54 9.44 -11.83
CA ASP A 227 -4.70 8.90 -10.46
C ASP A 227 -6.18 8.74 -10.08
N VAL A 228 -7.07 9.44 -10.80
CA VAL A 228 -8.52 9.47 -10.60
C VAL A 228 -9.25 9.24 -11.92
N LYS A 229 -10.23 8.33 -11.93
CA LYS A 229 -11.03 8.03 -13.13
C LYS A 229 -12.52 8.19 -12.86
N PHE A 230 -13.22 8.77 -13.84
CA PHE A 230 -14.60 9.24 -13.74
C PHE A 230 -15.47 8.46 -14.70
N TYR A 231 -16.53 7.84 -14.20
CA TYR A 231 -17.45 7.04 -14.99
C TYR A 231 -18.90 7.48 -14.78
N LYS A 232 -19.74 7.20 -15.77
CA LYS A 232 -21.21 7.31 -15.71
C LYS A 232 -21.84 5.94 -15.85
N SER A 233 -22.88 5.65 -15.07
CA SER A 233 -23.62 4.39 -15.17
C SER A 233 -24.40 4.28 -16.49
N ILE A 234 -24.44 3.07 -17.06
CA ILE A 234 -25.25 2.73 -18.24
C ILE A 234 -26.66 2.36 -17.75
N GLY A 235 -27.64 3.21 -18.06
CA GLY A 235 -29.05 2.97 -17.74
C GLY A 235 -29.49 3.34 -16.32
N SER A 236 -28.58 3.87 -15.50
CA SER A 236 -28.86 4.36 -14.14
C SER A 236 -28.49 5.84 -13.99
N ASP A 237 -28.97 6.50 -12.95
CA ASP A 237 -28.78 7.94 -12.69
C ASP A 237 -27.62 8.24 -11.71
N PHE A 238 -26.53 7.46 -11.77
CA PHE A 238 -25.36 7.65 -10.93
C PHE A 238 -24.03 7.77 -11.70
N GLY A 239 -23.13 8.56 -11.12
CA GLY A 239 -21.72 8.67 -11.49
C GLY A 239 -20.84 7.89 -10.52
N ILE A 240 -19.63 7.55 -10.96
CA ILE A 240 -18.62 6.82 -10.17
C ILE A 240 -17.29 7.57 -10.29
N VAL A 241 -16.60 7.76 -9.18
CA VAL A 241 -15.21 8.22 -9.16
C VAL A 241 -14.36 7.16 -8.49
N VAL A 242 -13.31 6.72 -9.20
CA VAL A 242 -12.39 5.66 -8.81
C VAL A 242 -11.02 6.28 -8.55
N LEU A 243 -10.48 6.12 -7.34
CA LEU A 243 -9.09 6.43 -7.04
C LEU A 243 -8.20 5.22 -7.26
N ILE A 244 -7.00 5.50 -7.73
CA ILE A 244 -5.99 4.51 -8.09
C ILE A 244 -4.69 4.79 -7.32
N ASP A 245 -4.35 6.07 -7.16
CA ASP A 245 -3.17 6.52 -6.42
C ASP A 245 -3.42 7.90 -5.76
N GLU A 246 -2.41 8.47 -5.10
CA GLU A 246 -2.49 9.82 -4.53
C GLU A 246 -2.62 10.90 -5.62
N VAL A 247 -3.54 11.86 -5.43
CA VAL A 247 -3.96 12.80 -6.49
C VAL A 247 -2.89 13.85 -6.79
N ALA A 248 -2.05 13.60 -7.79
CA ALA A 248 -1.00 14.50 -8.23
C ALA A 248 -1.54 15.68 -9.05
N ASN A 249 -2.67 15.50 -9.76
CA ASN A 249 -3.24 16.53 -10.64
C ASN A 249 -4.65 16.98 -10.22
N PHE A 250 -4.70 18.02 -9.37
CA PHE A 250 -5.93 18.61 -8.87
C PHE A 250 -6.83 19.21 -9.97
N GLU A 251 -6.27 19.84 -11.01
CA GLU A 251 -7.05 20.53 -12.05
C GLU A 251 -7.73 19.55 -13.03
N GLU A 252 -7.07 18.47 -13.44
CA GLU A 252 -7.72 17.40 -14.21
C GLU A 252 -8.75 16.66 -13.37
N THR A 253 -8.45 16.38 -12.10
CA THR A 253 -9.43 15.75 -11.20
C THR A 253 -10.69 16.64 -11.06
N LEU A 254 -10.51 17.95 -10.90
CA LEU A 254 -11.59 18.93 -10.94
C LEU A 254 -12.33 18.96 -12.28
N ALA A 255 -11.64 18.83 -13.42
CA ALA A 255 -12.27 18.73 -14.72
C ALA A 255 -13.18 17.49 -14.82
N GLY A 256 -12.82 16.37 -14.18
CA GLY A 256 -13.67 15.19 -14.04
C GLY A 256 -14.93 15.43 -13.21
N PHE A 257 -14.79 16.06 -12.04
CA PHE A 257 -15.94 16.40 -11.19
C PHE A 257 -16.92 17.34 -11.89
N LYS A 258 -16.42 18.35 -12.63
CA LYS A 258 -17.25 19.22 -13.48
C LYS A 258 -17.98 18.43 -14.57
N LYS A 259 -17.30 17.55 -15.31
CA LYS A 259 -17.92 16.73 -16.37
C LYS A 259 -19.04 15.81 -15.87
N LEU A 260 -18.94 15.26 -14.66
CA LEU A 260 -20.05 14.53 -14.05
C LEU A 260 -21.18 15.48 -13.60
N ALA A 261 -20.86 16.68 -13.12
CA ALA A 261 -21.83 17.65 -12.60
C ALA A 261 -22.65 18.35 -13.70
N ASP A 262 -22.04 18.59 -14.88
CA ASP A 262 -22.71 19.11 -16.07
C ASP A 262 -23.70 18.09 -16.67
N ASP A 263 -23.54 16.79 -16.35
CA ASP A 263 -24.45 15.73 -16.80
C ASP A 263 -25.68 15.62 -15.88
N SER A 264 -26.70 16.41 -16.22
CA SER A 264 -27.99 16.46 -15.52
C SER A 264 -28.74 15.12 -15.33
N SER A 265 -28.28 14.01 -15.94
CA SER A 265 -28.82 12.68 -15.65
C SER A 265 -28.16 11.98 -14.45
N ILE A 266 -27.12 12.57 -13.85
CA ILE A 266 -26.41 12.04 -12.68
C ILE A 266 -26.94 12.70 -11.40
N LYS A 267 -27.77 11.97 -10.66
CA LYS A 267 -28.37 12.39 -9.39
C LYS A 267 -27.65 11.82 -8.17
N LYS A 268 -27.09 10.62 -8.31
CA LYS A 268 -26.38 9.87 -7.25
C LYS A 268 -24.89 9.72 -7.59
N PHE A 269 -24.05 9.52 -6.59
CA PHE A 269 -22.60 9.52 -6.73
C PHE A 269 -21.96 8.38 -5.92
N ILE A 270 -21.24 7.49 -6.58
CA ILE A 270 -20.40 6.49 -5.91
C ILE A 270 -18.99 7.04 -5.81
N ASN A 271 -18.58 7.25 -4.57
CA ASN A 271 -17.23 7.59 -4.20
C ASN A 271 -16.46 6.29 -3.93
N SER A 272 -16.05 5.59 -4.98
CA SER A 272 -14.88 4.70 -4.91
C SER A 272 -13.58 5.52 -4.84
N ILE A 273 -13.61 6.58 -4.00
CA ILE A 273 -12.53 7.49 -3.59
C ILE A 273 -12.17 8.46 -4.76
N ILE A 274 -11.94 9.79 -4.72
CA ILE A 274 -12.10 10.93 -3.78
C ILE A 274 -12.25 12.26 -4.60
N LEU A 275 -13.09 13.21 -4.16
CA LEU A 275 -12.75 14.65 -3.94
C LEU A 275 -13.77 15.26 -2.95
N PRO A 276 -13.45 16.38 -2.27
CA PRO A 276 -14.32 16.96 -1.25
C PRO A 276 -15.50 17.76 -1.82
N SER A 277 -16.68 17.58 -1.24
CA SER A 277 -17.83 18.47 -1.42
C SER A 277 -17.95 19.44 -0.25
N ASN A 278 -17.85 20.74 -0.55
CA ASN A 278 -18.53 21.92 0.01
C ASN A 278 -18.82 22.14 1.53
N SER A 279 -18.66 21.19 2.45
CA SER A 279 -19.12 21.29 3.84
C SER A 279 -18.02 21.42 4.89
N PHE A 280 -16.75 21.21 4.53
CA PHE A 280 -15.65 21.16 5.50
C PHE A 280 -14.96 22.52 5.64
N ASN A 281 -15.45 23.31 6.59
CA ASN A 281 -14.75 24.51 7.07
C ASN A 281 -13.58 24.16 8.02
N HIS A 282 -13.58 22.92 8.53
CA HIS A 282 -12.50 22.30 9.28
C HIS A 282 -11.45 21.73 8.34
N THR A 283 -10.29 21.43 8.91
CA THR A 283 -9.06 21.02 8.23
C THR A 283 -9.09 19.53 7.86
N LEU A 284 -7.94 18.97 7.48
CA LEU A 284 -7.74 17.53 7.64
C LEU A 284 -7.80 17.15 9.13
N PHE A 285 -7.69 15.86 9.44
CA PHE A 285 -7.73 15.39 10.82
C PHE A 285 -6.71 16.12 11.71
N PRO A 286 -6.98 16.22 13.03
CA PRO A 286 -5.96 16.58 14.00
C PRO A 286 -4.86 15.52 13.99
N ASP A 287 -3.63 15.94 13.72
CA ASP A 287 -2.43 15.12 13.77
C ASP A 287 -1.55 15.56 14.95
N ASP A 288 -0.82 14.65 15.59
CA ASP A 288 0.40 15.00 16.34
C ASP A 288 1.54 14.01 16.07
N MET A 289 2.79 14.37 16.40
CA MET A 289 3.97 13.54 16.12
C MET A 289 4.81 13.30 17.36
N ASN A 290 5.50 12.16 17.42
CA ASN A 290 6.33 11.82 18.57
C ASN A 290 7.61 12.69 18.59
N VAL A 291 7.77 13.49 19.65
CA VAL A 291 8.88 14.43 19.84
C VAL A 291 9.73 14.10 21.07
N GLU A 292 9.66 12.86 21.59
CA GLU A 292 10.46 12.46 22.77
C GLU A 292 11.97 12.41 22.45
N SER A 293 12.35 12.10 21.21
CA SER A 293 13.75 12.04 20.76
C SER A 293 14.41 13.42 20.66
N ASP A 294 15.60 13.58 21.24
CA ASP A 294 16.38 14.82 21.12
C ASP A 294 16.84 15.11 19.68
N ILE A 295 16.95 14.10 18.82
CA ILE A 295 17.21 14.29 17.38
C ILE A 295 15.99 14.95 16.72
N MET A 296 14.77 14.52 17.06
CA MET A 296 13.54 15.13 16.55
C MET A 296 13.37 16.56 17.06
N LYS A 297 13.62 16.81 18.35
CA LYS A 297 13.61 18.17 18.92
C LYS A 297 14.64 19.08 18.23
N LYS A 298 15.87 18.60 17.98
CA LYS A 298 16.90 19.33 17.23
C LYS A 298 16.45 19.62 15.79
N PHE A 299 15.91 18.64 15.07
CA PHE A 299 15.39 18.81 13.71
C PHE A 299 14.30 19.88 13.63
N ILE A 300 13.27 19.82 14.49
CA ILE A 300 12.20 20.84 14.55
C ILE A 300 12.80 22.21 14.87
N THR A 301 13.66 22.30 15.90
CA THR A 301 14.30 23.54 16.36
C THR A 301 15.24 24.17 15.33
N SER A 302 15.82 23.38 14.43
CA SER A 302 16.62 23.87 13.29
C SER A 302 15.74 24.23 12.09
N SER A 303 14.68 23.46 11.83
CA SER A 303 13.71 23.71 10.74
C SER A 303 13.03 25.07 10.85
N PHE A 304 12.59 25.44 12.07
CA PHE A 304 12.01 26.76 12.35
C PHE A 304 13.00 27.94 12.18
N LYS A 305 14.28 27.66 11.91
CA LYS A 305 15.32 28.66 11.62
C LYS A 305 15.78 28.66 10.16
N SER A 306 15.37 27.67 9.35
CA SER A 306 15.60 27.67 7.90
C SER A 306 14.57 28.54 7.17
N LYS A 307 14.91 28.91 5.93
CA LYS A 307 13.95 29.45 4.97
C LYS A 307 12.98 28.37 4.48
N GLU A 308 13.46 27.13 4.39
CA GLU A 308 12.70 25.96 3.98
C GLU A 308 12.29 25.21 5.26
N ASN A 309 11.29 25.78 5.94
CA ASN A 309 10.69 25.20 7.13
C ASN A 309 9.50 24.29 6.71
N PRO A 310 9.63 22.95 6.72
CA PRO A 310 8.52 22.05 6.34
C PRO A 310 7.29 22.23 7.24
N PHE A 311 7.49 22.61 8.51
CA PHE A 311 6.39 22.85 9.45
C PHE A 311 5.56 24.10 9.14
N SER A 312 5.98 24.95 8.20
CA SER A 312 5.21 26.13 7.75
C SER A 312 3.94 25.80 6.95
N ALA A 313 3.82 24.56 6.49
CA ALA A 313 2.60 24.01 5.90
C ALA A 313 1.53 23.66 6.96
N PHE A 314 1.90 23.58 8.25
CA PHE A 314 1.00 23.22 9.33
C PHE A 314 0.45 24.44 10.08
N ILE A 315 -0.76 24.26 10.63
CA ILE A 315 -1.39 25.17 11.58
C ILE A 315 -1.75 24.41 12.85
N ASN A 316 -1.75 25.10 13.98
CA ASN A 316 -2.21 24.62 15.27
C ASN A 316 -3.71 24.29 15.17
N PHE A 317 -4.09 23.03 15.43
CA PHE A 317 -5.46 22.55 15.25
C PHE A 317 -6.45 23.21 16.21
N GLU A 318 -6.03 23.50 17.45
CA GLU A 318 -6.89 24.10 18.47
C GLU A 318 -7.15 25.61 18.22
N THR A 319 -6.23 26.32 17.56
CA THR A 319 -6.34 27.78 17.34
C THR A 319 -6.53 28.21 15.88
N GLY A 320 -6.26 27.34 14.91
CA GLY A 320 -6.27 27.64 13.47
C GLY A 320 -5.11 28.51 12.97
N ASN A 321 -4.15 28.88 13.83
CA ASN A 321 -3.04 29.77 13.48
C ASN A 321 -1.77 29.00 13.10
N PRO A 322 -0.88 29.55 12.25
CA PRO A 322 0.46 29.02 12.05
C PRO A 322 1.27 29.04 13.35
N PHE A 323 2.14 28.04 13.52
CA PHE A 323 3.09 27.99 14.63
C PHE A 323 4.17 29.08 14.50
N ASN A 324 4.46 29.75 15.60
CA ASN A 324 5.35 30.91 15.65
C ASN A 324 6.77 30.55 16.11
N SER A 325 6.93 29.40 16.78
CA SER A 325 8.24 28.87 17.17
C SER A 325 8.25 27.34 17.28
N SER A 326 9.44 26.77 17.36
CA SER A 326 9.67 25.35 17.61
C SER A 326 9.07 24.85 18.92
N GLU A 327 9.02 25.72 19.94
CA GLU A 327 8.50 25.38 21.28
C GLU A 327 6.96 25.34 21.28
N GLU A 328 6.30 26.18 20.47
CA GLU A 328 4.86 26.10 20.25
C GLU A 328 4.48 24.79 19.54
N PHE A 329 5.30 24.35 18.58
CA PHE A 329 5.09 23.10 17.84
C PHE A 329 5.38 21.86 18.70
N ILE A 330 6.55 21.80 19.35
CA ILE A 330 6.93 20.68 20.24
C ILE A 330 5.97 20.57 21.43
N GLY A 331 5.47 21.69 21.94
CA GLY A 331 4.46 21.72 23.00
C GLY A 331 4.93 21.05 24.29
N SER A 332 4.00 20.40 24.98
CA SER A 332 4.24 19.71 26.26
C SER A 332 3.33 18.52 26.51
N LYS A 333 2.58 18.05 25.50
CA LYS A 333 1.66 16.93 25.66
C LYS A 333 2.45 15.62 25.78
N LYS A 334 1.97 14.73 26.64
CA LYS A 334 2.47 13.36 26.78
C LYS A 334 1.29 12.40 26.76
N TYR A 335 1.47 11.26 26.11
CA TYR A 335 0.48 10.18 26.10
C TYR A 335 1.15 8.84 26.41
N GLU A 336 0.35 7.87 26.85
CA GLU A 336 0.78 6.49 26.90
C GLU A 336 0.59 5.81 25.53
N ARG A 337 1.65 5.14 25.07
CA ARG A 337 1.69 4.35 23.84
C ARG A 337 2.53 3.10 24.07
N GLY A 338 1.96 1.92 23.80
CA GLY A 338 2.63 0.64 24.00
C GLY A 338 3.10 0.36 25.43
N GLY A 339 2.48 0.98 26.45
CA GLY A 339 2.91 0.90 27.85
C GLY A 339 4.10 1.80 28.21
N SER A 340 4.45 2.77 27.35
CA SER A 340 5.44 3.80 27.65
C SER A 340 4.85 5.21 27.53
N GLN A 341 5.31 6.13 28.38
CA GLN A 341 4.93 7.55 28.32
C GLN A 341 5.89 8.28 27.38
N SER A 342 5.38 8.88 26.30
CA SER A 342 6.16 9.62 25.30
C SER A 342 5.61 11.03 25.09
N SER A 343 6.47 11.99 24.76
CA SER A 343 6.10 13.36 24.39
C SER A 343 5.64 13.45 22.94
N TYR A 344 4.58 14.20 22.72
CA TYR A 344 3.98 14.45 21.41
C TYR A 344 3.84 15.95 21.18
N SER A 345 3.89 16.36 19.91
CA SER A 345 3.72 17.74 19.49
C SER A 345 2.38 18.33 19.94
N THR A 346 2.27 19.66 19.92
CA THR A 346 0.95 20.31 19.86
C THR A 346 0.19 19.75 18.64
N LYS A 347 -1.11 19.48 18.78
CA LYS A 347 -1.92 18.98 17.66
C LYS A 347 -1.96 20.00 16.53
N PHE A 348 -1.60 19.53 15.34
CA PHE A 348 -1.49 20.30 14.12
C PHE A 348 -2.38 19.70 13.04
N THR A 349 -2.39 20.34 11.87
CA THR A 349 -3.05 19.88 10.66
C THR A 349 -2.57 20.74 9.48
N LEU A 350 -2.83 20.34 8.23
CA LEU A 350 -2.43 21.13 7.06
C LEU A 350 -3.23 22.43 6.92
N ARG A 351 -2.53 23.49 6.52
CA ARG A 351 -3.09 24.82 6.25
C ARG A 351 -4.14 24.75 5.14
N LYS A 352 -5.24 25.50 5.30
CA LYS A 352 -6.49 25.37 4.54
C LYS A 352 -6.28 25.19 3.02
N LEU A 353 -6.89 24.13 2.49
CA LEU A 353 -6.80 23.70 1.08
C LEU A 353 -7.30 24.75 0.06
N PRO A 354 -7.00 24.58 -1.24
CA PRO A 354 -7.42 25.49 -2.32
C PRO A 354 -8.93 25.69 -2.45
N LYS A 355 -9.32 26.57 -3.39
CA LYS A 355 -10.69 27.05 -3.63
C LYS A 355 -11.76 25.95 -3.48
N GLN A 356 -12.78 26.28 -2.69
CA GLN A 356 -14.06 25.59 -2.62
C GLN A 356 -14.77 25.59 -3.98
N ILE A 357 -15.56 24.54 -4.25
CA ILE A 357 -16.11 24.21 -5.56
C ILE A 357 -17.54 23.68 -5.39
N ASP A 358 -18.50 24.38 -5.98
CA ASP A 358 -19.92 23.99 -5.90
C ASP A 358 -20.20 22.78 -6.78
N LEU A 359 -20.41 21.62 -6.13
CA LEU A 359 -20.86 20.37 -6.75
C LEU A 359 -22.36 20.16 -6.46
N PRO A 360 -23.12 19.55 -7.38
CA PRO A 360 -24.58 19.42 -7.26
C PRO A 360 -25.03 18.32 -6.28
N TRP A 361 -24.13 17.46 -5.82
CA TRP A 361 -24.45 16.36 -4.88
C TRP A 361 -23.97 16.70 -3.46
N ASP A 362 -24.86 16.51 -2.49
CA ASP A 362 -24.52 16.49 -1.07
C ASP A 362 -24.17 15.06 -0.58
N THR A 363 -23.87 14.92 0.70
CA THR A 363 -23.47 13.64 1.30
C THR A 363 -24.60 12.62 1.41
N LYS A 364 -25.86 13.01 1.19
CA LYS A 364 -27.01 12.09 1.12
C LYS A 364 -27.10 11.36 -0.21
N ASN A 365 -26.62 12.01 -1.28
CA ASN A 365 -26.58 11.47 -2.63
C ASN A 365 -25.27 10.70 -2.92
N MET A 366 -24.44 10.48 -1.89
CA MET A 366 -23.12 9.89 -1.99
C MET A 366 -23.03 8.57 -1.21
N ILE A 367 -22.22 7.62 -1.68
CA ILE A 367 -21.81 6.45 -0.90
C ILE A 367 -20.33 6.13 -1.15
N ILE A 368 -19.61 5.65 -0.14
CA ILE A 368 -18.24 5.15 -0.29
C ILE A 368 -18.30 3.65 -0.55
N LEU A 369 -17.54 3.16 -1.54
CA LEU A 369 -17.40 1.73 -1.84
C LEU A 369 -15.93 1.31 -1.77
N SER A 370 -15.64 0.26 -1.01
CA SER A 370 -14.28 -0.22 -0.74
C SER A 370 -14.21 -1.75 -0.58
N ASN A 371 -13.05 -2.36 -0.80
CA ASN A 371 -12.74 -3.73 -0.33
C ASN A 371 -12.09 -3.73 1.07
N GLY A 372 -11.97 -2.56 1.68
CA GLY A 372 -11.33 -2.30 2.97
C GLY A 372 -9.82 -2.08 2.92
N ALA A 373 -9.14 -2.39 1.80
CA ALA A 373 -7.67 -2.34 1.68
C ALA A 373 -7.10 -0.92 1.45
N SER A 374 -7.96 0.10 1.40
CA SER A 374 -7.56 1.52 1.31
C SER A 374 -6.51 1.87 2.38
N GLY A 375 -5.46 2.59 1.97
CA GLY A 375 -4.35 3.03 2.82
C GLY A 375 -4.02 4.52 2.60
N SER A 376 -3.07 5.06 3.37
CA SER A 376 -2.56 6.44 3.23
C SER A 376 -3.69 7.51 3.12
N SER A 377 -3.49 8.51 2.26
CA SER A 377 -4.43 9.56 1.87
C SER A 377 -5.84 9.05 1.53
N ALA A 378 -5.97 7.85 0.92
CA ALA A 378 -7.26 7.29 0.56
C ALA A 378 -8.09 6.91 1.82
N THR A 379 -7.43 6.41 2.88
CA THR A 379 -8.07 6.22 4.19
C THR A 379 -8.40 7.53 4.87
N LEU A 380 -7.47 8.50 4.88
CA LEU A 380 -7.69 9.79 5.54
C LEU A 380 -8.94 10.48 4.97
N ILE A 381 -9.09 10.54 3.66
CA ILE A 381 -10.19 11.34 3.09
C ILE A 381 -11.51 10.53 3.03
N SER A 382 -11.47 9.19 2.89
CA SER A 382 -12.67 8.36 3.08
C SER A 382 -13.19 8.39 4.53
N GLN A 383 -12.29 8.37 5.52
CA GLN A 383 -12.65 8.59 6.93
C GLN A 383 -13.22 10.01 7.13
N CYS A 384 -12.66 11.05 6.50
CA CYS A 384 -13.19 12.42 6.60
C CYS A 384 -14.62 12.53 6.04
N LEU A 385 -14.90 11.90 4.90
CA LEU A 385 -16.24 11.82 4.31
C LEU A 385 -17.23 11.06 5.20
N GLN A 386 -16.83 9.97 5.86
CA GLN A 386 -17.68 9.23 6.81
C GLN A 386 -17.88 9.97 8.14
N GLU A 387 -16.81 10.59 8.66
CA GLU A 387 -16.83 11.23 9.97
C GLU A 387 -17.51 12.60 9.96
N VAL A 388 -17.06 13.48 9.07
CA VAL A 388 -17.48 14.88 9.01
C VAL A 388 -18.62 15.04 8.01
N GLY A 389 -18.57 14.33 6.88
CA GLY A 389 -19.61 14.36 5.85
C GLY A 389 -20.84 13.51 6.16
N GLN A 390 -20.70 12.49 7.03
CA GLN A 390 -21.73 11.48 7.29
C GLN A 390 -22.13 10.69 6.02
N VAL A 391 -21.19 10.53 5.09
CA VAL A 391 -21.37 9.72 3.88
C VAL A 391 -21.42 8.23 4.29
N PRO A 392 -22.46 7.46 3.89
CA PRO A 392 -22.55 6.03 4.18
C PRO A 392 -21.44 5.22 3.48
N THR A 393 -21.06 4.10 4.09
CA THR A 393 -19.96 3.25 3.66
C THR A 393 -20.40 1.82 3.34
N VAL A 394 -19.87 1.28 2.24
CA VAL A 394 -20.05 -0.11 1.81
C VAL A 394 -18.68 -0.77 1.74
N SER A 395 -18.53 -1.90 2.42
CA SER A 395 -17.39 -2.77 2.17
C SER A 395 -17.81 -4.07 1.48
N VAL A 396 -16.99 -4.51 0.53
CA VAL A 396 -17.18 -5.74 -0.24
C VAL A 396 -16.33 -6.88 0.36
N GLY A 397 -16.89 -8.10 0.40
CA GLY A 397 -16.15 -9.30 0.81
C GLY A 397 -15.95 -9.41 2.33
N GLY A 398 -14.82 -9.98 2.73
CA GLY A 398 -14.54 -10.40 4.12
C GLY A 398 -15.28 -11.68 4.54
N PHE A 399 -15.38 -11.94 5.84
CA PHE A 399 -16.12 -13.08 6.37
C PHE A 399 -17.61 -12.76 6.53
N ALA A 400 -18.50 -13.65 6.05
CA ALA A 400 -19.95 -13.40 6.03
C ALA A 400 -20.58 -13.04 7.39
N ASN A 401 -20.01 -13.56 8.49
CA ASN A 401 -20.50 -13.35 9.86
C ASN A 401 -19.68 -12.31 10.65
N GLN A 402 -18.95 -11.40 9.97
CA GLN A 402 -18.13 -10.38 10.62
C GLN A 402 -18.30 -9.01 9.95
N THR A 403 -18.23 -7.95 10.75
CA THR A 403 -18.00 -6.59 10.24
C THR A 403 -16.59 -6.50 9.68
N LEU A 404 -16.46 -5.98 8.45
CA LEU A 404 -15.19 -5.69 7.78
C LEU A 404 -15.07 -4.19 7.55
N SER A 405 -13.88 -3.65 7.79
CA SER A 405 -13.53 -2.22 7.68
C SER A 405 -13.73 -1.67 6.26
N PHE A 406 -13.96 -0.36 6.13
CA PHE A 406 -13.91 0.33 4.82
C PHE A 406 -12.53 0.92 4.48
N ALA A 407 -11.61 0.97 5.44
CA ALA A 407 -10.22 1.37 5.22
C ALA A 407 -9.27 0.71 6.22
N SER A 408 -8.00 0.53 5.85
CA SER A 408 -6.98 -0.15 6.68
C SER A 408 -6.25 0.79 7.62
N PHE A 409 -5.60 1.82 7.08
CA PHE A 409 -4.71 2.71 7.84
C PHE A 409 -4.60 4.08 7.16
N PRO A 410 -4.55 5.19 7.92
CA PRO A 410 -4.28 6.54 7.40
C PRO A 410 -2.82 6.73 6.93
N GLY A 411 -1.93 5.79 7.25
CA GLY A 411 -0.49 5.85 6.99
C GLY A 411 0.27 6.70 8.02
N GLY A 412 -0.40 7.74 8.52
CA GLY A 412 0.21 8.83 9.27
C GLY A 412 1.17 9.62 8.37
N LEU A 413 1.95 10.53 8.95
CA LEU A 413 3.08 11.09 8.23
C LEU A 413 4.19 10.02 8.17
N VAL A 414 4.62 9.67 6.96
CA VAL A 414 5.62 8.62 6.68
C VAL A 414 6.91 9.27 6.15
N PHE A 415 8.06 8.85 6.67
CA PHE A 415 9.37 9.16 6.11
C PHE A 415 10.20 7.88 5.92
N ASP A 416 11.08 7.89 4.94
CA ASP A 416 12.20 6.97 4.84
C ASP A 416 13.44 7.53 5.56
N SER A 417 14.37 6.63 5.92
CA SER A 417 15.60 7.01 6.59
C SER A 417 16.54 7.87 5.74
N SER A 418 16.55 7.73 4.40
CA SER A 418 17.43 8.55 3.54
C SER A 418 17.01 10.02 3.53
N SER A 419 15.70 10.29 3.47
CA SER A 419 15.14 11.64 3.60
C SER A 419 15.51 12.26 4.95
N ILE A 420 15.37 11.50 6.05
CA ILE A 420 15.75 11.98 7.39
C ILE A 420 17.26 12.24 7.49
N PHE A 421 18.12 11.37 6.98
CA PHE A 421 19.58 11.59 7.05
C PHE A 421 20.06 12.72 6.12
N GLY A 422 19.44 12.90 4.96
CA GLY A 422 19.69 14.04 4.08
C GLY A 422 19.37 15.36 4.78
N ILE A 423 18.17 15.45 5.36
CA ILE A 423 17.70 16.60 6.16
C ILE A 423 18.63 16.86 7.36
N LEU A 424 18.93 15.85 8.18
CA LEU A 424 19.79 16.03 9.36
C LEU A 424 21.21 16.45 8.99
N THR A 425 21.70 16.04 7.82
CA THR A 425 22.98 16.50 7.24
C THR A 425 22.92 17.96 6.78
N GLU A 426 21.86 18.36 6.07
CA GLU A 426 21.63 19.75 5.63
C GLU A 426 21.56 20.72 6.83
N PHE A 427 20.85 20.33 7.89
CA PHE A 427 20.77 21.08 9.14
C PHE A 427 22.03 21.02 10.02
N GLY A 428 23.10 20.34 9.57
CA GLY A 428 24.38 20.26 10.27
C GLY A 428 24.33 19.52 11.61
N ILE A 429 23.37 18.60 11.79
CA ILE A 429 23.16 17.87 13.05
C ILE A 429 24.17 16.72 13.13
N SER A 430 25.37 17.05 13.59
CA SER A 430 26.54 16.15 13.67
C SER A 430 26.42 15.01 14.69
N ASP A 431 25.44 15.07 15.59
CA ASP A 431 25.21 14.05 16.64
C ASP A 431 24.47 12.80 16.11
N LEU A 432 24.49 12.59 14.79
CA LEU A 432 24.09 11.31 14.20
C LEU A 432 25.04 10.21 14.71
N PRO A 433 24.53 9.05 15.17
CA PRO A 433 25.38 7.89 15.35
C PRO A 433 26.03 7.58 14.00
N ALA A 434 27.36 7.46 13.97
CA ALA A 434 28.13 7.43 12.74
C ALA A 434 27.59 6.36 11.78
N LEU A 435 26.87 6.79 10.74
CA LEU A 435 26.36 5.93 9.69
C LEU A 435 27.54 5.52 8.82
N ASP A 436 28.20 4.46 9.27
CA ASP A 436 29.19 3.75 8.46
C ASP A 436 28.56 3.39 7.11
N SER A 437 29.38 3.46 6.05
CA SER A 437 28.97 3.40 4.65
C SER A 437 28.13 2.16 4.29
N HIS A 438 28.18 1.13 5.12
CA HIS A 438 27.38 -0.09 5.07
C HIS A 438 25.86 0.12 5.24
N TYR A 439 25.41 1.22 5.85
CA TYR A 439 23.97 1.51 6.01
C TYR A 439 23.32 2.13 4.76
N ALA A 440 24.10 2.55 3.75
CA ALA A 440 23.61 3.21 2.53
C ALA A 440 22.90 2.28 1.51
N PHE A 441 22.37 1.15 1.99
CA PHE A 441 21.69 0.11 1.20
C PHE A 441 20.27 -0.21 1.71
N PHE A 442 19.81 0.41 2.81
CA PHE A 442 18.53 0.11 3.44
C PHE A 442 17.74 1.39 3.77
N ASP A 443 16.56 1.54 3.17
CA ASP A 443 15.66 2.68 3.43
C ASP A 443 14.57 2.28 4.44
N LEU A 444 14.81 2.51 5.73
CA LEU A 444 13.82 2.23 6.76
C LEU A 444 12.67 3.24 6.66
N THR A 445 11.55 2.80 6.10
CA THR A 445 10.30 3.57 6.03
C THR A 445 9.52 3.42 7.35
N PHE A 446 9.11 4.53 7.97
CA PHE A 446 8.30 4.50 9.19
C PHE A 446 7.35 5.70 9.32
N THR A 447 6.21 5.45 9.98
CA THR A 447 5.26 6.47 10.43
C THR A 447 5.80 7.18 11.68
N PHE A 448 5.73 8.51 11.71
CA PHE A 448 6.15 9.33 12.88
C PHE A 448 5.05 10.29 13.39
N GLY A 449 3.97 10.48 12.64
CA GLY A 449 2.74 11.18 13.06
C GLY A 449 1.58 10.21 13.30
N GLU A 450 0.73 10.53 14.26
CA GLU A 450 -0.55 9.87 14.58
C GLU A 450 -1.71 10.78 14.18
N ALA A 451 -2.64 10.29 13.37
CA ALA A 451 -3.87 11.01 13.01
C ALA A 451 -5.01 10.65 13.99
N TYR A 452 -5.89 11.59 14.35
CA TYR A 452 -6.93 11.37 15.36
C TYR A 452 -8.34 11.61 14.82
N SER A 453 -9.32 10.82 15.28
CA SER A 453 -10.73 10.93 14.88
C SER A 453 -11.35 12.29 15.26
N PHE A 454 -12.20 12.85 14.39
CA PHE A 454 -13.04 14.01 14.72
C PHE A 454 -14.21 13.61 15.64
N LYS A 455 -14.75 12.39 15.47
CA LYS A 455 -15.79 11.82 16.34
C LYS A 455 -15.27 11.50 17.74
N ASN A 456 -14.03 11.00 17.84
CA ASN A 456 -13.38 10.61 19.10
C ASN A 456 -11.96 11.21 19.18
N PRO A 457 -11.78 12.44 19.72
CA PRO A 457 -10.50 13.19 19.64
C PRO A 457 -9.25 12.54 20.27
N ASP A 458 -9.42 11.51 21.11
CA ASP A 458 -8.35 10.72 21.73
C ASP A 458 -8.08 9.39 21.01
N THR A 459 -8.90 9.00 20.02
CA THR A 459 -8.73 7.78 19.22
C THR A 459 -7.75 8.01 18.07
N VAL A 460 -6.64 7.28 18.10
CA VAL A 460 -5.62 7.24 17.05
C VAL A 460 -6.08 6.36 15.88
N LEU A 461 -6.14 6.94 14.70
CA LEU A 461 -6.71 6.36 13.48
C LEU A 461 -5.85 5.20 12.91
N GLU A 462 -4.55 5.14 13.19
CA GLU A 462 -3.65 4.03 12.85
C GLU A 462 -4.01 2.71 13.56
N PHE A 463 -4.81 2.78 14.63
CA PHE A 463 -5.20 1.64 15.46
C PHE A 463 -6.71 1.37 15.49
N ASP A 464 -7.53 2.28 14.94
CA ASP A 464 -8.99 2.22 15.00
C ASP A 464 -9.63 1.27 13.97
N PHE A 465 -10.76 0.67 14.36
CA PHE A 465 -11.55 -0.22 13.50
C PHE A 465 -12.79 0.50 12.97
N ARG A 466 -12.96 0.52 11.64
CA ARG A 466 -13.92 1.39 10.95
C ARG A 466 -15.03 0.55 10.28
N PRO A 467 -16.00 0.00 11.04
CA PRO A 467 -17.03 -0.85 10.47
C PRO A 467 -17.79 -0.10 9.37
N ALA A 468 -17.91 -0.72 8.20
CA ALA A 468 -18.76 -0.19 7.15
C ALA A 468 -20.24 -0.29 7.53
N ASP A 469 -21.02 0.73 7.19
CA ASP A 469 -22.48 0.77 7.42
C ASP A 469 -23.22 -0.36 6.69
N HIS A 470 -22.66 -0.80 5.55
CA HIS A 470 -23.21 -1.83 4.68
C HIS A 470 -22.18 -2.88 4.24
N ARG A 471 -22.72 -4.02 3.77
CA ARG A 471 -21.99 -5.20 3.32
C ARG A 471 -22.44 -5.60 1.92
N LEU A 472 -21.50 -5.77 1.01
CA LEU A 472 -21.68 -6.54 -0.23
C LEU A 472 -20.73 -7.74 -0.23
N PHE A 473 -21.01 -8.73 -1.07
CA PHE A 473 -20.17 -9.93 -1.24
C PHE A 473 -19.84 -10.14 -2.70
N TYR A 474 -18.70 -10.79 -2.95
CA TYR A 474 -18.34 -11.21 -4.30
C TYR A 474 -19.17 -12.42 -4.72
N ASP A 475 -19.75 -12.37 -5.91
CA ASP A 475 -20.38 -13.50 -6.61
C ASP A 475 -19.65 -13.77 -7.94
N GLU A 476 -20.07 -14.82 -8.68
CA GLU A 476 -19.42 -15.23 -9.94
C GLU A 476 -19.42 -14.16 -11.05
N ASN A 477 -20.36 -13.19 -10.97
CA ASN A 477 -20.54 -12.11 -11.92
C ASN A 477 -19.77 -10.87 -11.49
N ASN A 478 -19.99 -10.39 -10.27
CA ASN A 478 -19.52 -9.10 -9.78
C ASN A 478 -18.02 -9.11 -9.38
N ILE A 479 -17.43 -10.31 -9.19
CA ILE A 479 -15.96 -10.47 -9.16
C ILE A 479 -15.31 -10.29 -10.54
N ARG A 480 -16.07 -10.51 -11.63
CA ARG A 480 -15.60 -10.36 -13.02
C ARG A 480 -15.98 -9.00 -13.62
N ASP A 481 -17.11 -8.43 -13.21
CA ASP A 481 -17.55 -7.07 -13.57
C ASP A 481 -17.77 -6.24 -12.30
N PRO A 482 -16.76 -5.47 -11.84
CA PRO A 482 -16.90 -4.63 -10.65
C PRO A 482 -17.89 -3.48 -10.82
N SER A 483 -18.37 -3.17 -12.05
CA SER A 483 -19.46 -2.22 -12.24
C SER A 483 -20.83 -2.75 -11.81
N LEU A 484 -20.96 -4.06 -11.55
CA LEU A 484 -22.11 -4.64 -10.87
C LEU A 484 -22.14 -4.25 -9.38
N LEU A 485 -21.00 -4.33 -8.68
CA LEU A 485 -20.86 -3.84 -7.30
C LEU A 485 -21.17 -2.34 -7.19
N TRP A 486 -20.89 -1.58 -8.25
CA TRP A 486 -21.27 -0.16 -8.33
C TRP A 486 -22.81 -0.01 -8.37
N VAL A 487 -23.52 -0.77 -9.22
CA VAL A 487 -24.99 -0.76 -9.23
C VAL A 487 -25.57 -1.22 -7.88
N GLU A 488 -25.01 -2.25 -7.26
CA GLU A 488 -25.41 -2.72 -5.93
C GLU A 488 -25.26 -1.62 -4.86
N ALA A 489 -24.12 -0.91 -4.85
CA ALA A 489 -23.87 0.18 -3.91
C ALA A 489 -24.77 1.41 -4.15
N ALA A 490 -25.06 1.76 -5.41
CA ALA A 490 -25.96 2.88 -5.73
C ALA A 490 -27.40 2.66 -5.21
N ASN A 491 -27.83 1.41 -5.09
CA ASN A 491 -29.15 1.05 -4.53
C ASN A 491 -29.23 1.20 -3.00
N LEU A 492 -28.09 1.42 -2.31
CA LEU A 492 -28.02 1.70 -0.88
C LEU A 492 -28.01 3.21 -0.56
N ILE A 493 -27.81 4.06 -1.57
CA ILE A 493 -28.09 5.50 -1.48
C ILE A 493 -29.62 5.64 -1.44
N ASN A 494 -30.16 6.32 -0.44
CA ASN A 494 -31.60 6.57 -0.30
C ASN A 494 -32.15 7.45 -1.45
#